data_AF-A0A847VZ63-F1
#
_entry.id   AF-A0A847VZ63-F1
#
_cell.length_a   1.000
_cell.length_b   1.000
_cell.length_c   1.000
_cell.angle_alpha   90.00
_cell.angle_beta   90.00
_cell.angle_gamma   90.00
#
_symmetry.space_group_name_H-M   'P 1'
#
loop_
_entity.id
_entity.type
_entity.pdbx_description
1 polymer ?
#
loop_
_entity_poly.entity_id
_entity_poly.type
_entity_poly.pdbx_seq_one_letter_code
_entity_poly.pdbx_strand_id
1 'polypeptide(L)'
;NPLKYDVVIIDEMSMVDVGLFESLLRGIMPQCRLIMVGDSNQIPAIGAGNLLDDIVNSGYCQVVSLNKVFRQSENSGIIINAHRVVNGDYPIIDGKYEDVLFVEADRFSAAEIISSLASEELPKKYDVNPKSDIQVLTPQRKGYAGSDALNIKLRESLNPKGGNKQEAVVMGRLFRKGDRVMQIKNNYDIT
;
A
#
# COMPACT_ATOMS: atom_id res chain seq x y z
N ASN A 1 -15.32 -28.57 10.79
CA ASN A 1 -14.04 -29.25 10.48
C ASN A 1 -12.89 -28.33 10.83
N PRO A 2 -12.29 -28.47 12.02
CA PRO A 2 -11.14 -27.65 12.40
C PRO A 2 -9.96 -27.87 11.45
N LEU A 3 -9.17 -26.83 11.24
CA LEU A 3 -7.91 -26.84 10.53
C LEU A 3 -6.92 -27.73 11.29
N LYS A 4 -6.30 -28.66 10.57
CA LYS A 4 -5.36 -29.66 11.13
C LYS A 4 -3.95 -29.09 11.22
N TYR A 5 -3.79 -27.98 11.92
CA TYR A 5 -2.49 -27.33 12.14
C TYR A 5 -2.22 -27.19 13.64
N ASP A 6 -0.97 -27.44 14.03
CA ASP A 6 -0.49 -27.24 15.40
C ASP A 6 -0.12 -25.76 15.66
N VAL A 7 0.24 -25.04 14.59
CA VAL A 7 0.59 -23.62 14.63
C VAL A 7 -0.06 -22.91 13.45
N VAL A 8 -0.67 -21.76 13.72
CA VAL A 8 -1.18 -20.82 12.72
C VAL A 8 -0.49 -19.48 12.91
N ILE A 9 0.04 -18.92 11.82
CA ILE A 9 0.68 -17.61 11.79
C ILE A 9 -0.15 -16.71 10.90
N ILE A 10 -0.54 -15.56 11.43
CA ILE A 10 -1.19 -14.48 10.69
C ILE A 10 -0.17 -13.35 10.55
N ASP A 11 0.09 -12.95 9.31
CA ASP A 11 0.82 -11.72 8.99
C ASP A 11 -0.17 -10.61 8.63
N GLU A 12 0.23 -9.35 8.77
CA GLU A 12 -0.62 -8.16 8.52
C GLU A 12 -1.94 -8.16 9.33
N MET A 13 -1.86 -8.53 10.62
CA MET A 13 -3.03 -8.62 11.52
C MET A 13 -3.78 -7.28 11.68
N SER A 14 -3.11 -6.14 11.44
CA SER A 14 -3.70 -4.79 11.39
C SER A 14 -4.84 -4.67 10.37
N MET A 15 -4.83 -5.48 9.31
CA MET A 15 -5.83 -5.47 8.24
C MET A 15 -7.00 -6.44 8.49
N VAL A 16 -6.94 -7.26 9.54
CA VAL A 16 -7.94 -8.30 9.82
C VAL A 16 -9.11 -7.72 10.61
N ASP A 17 -10.32 -7.89 10.09
CA ASP A 17 -11.55 -7.48 10.79
C ASP A 17 -12.08 -8.55 11.76
N VAL A 18 -12.99 -8.13 12.64
CA VAL A 18 -13.61 -8.98 13.67
C VAL A 18 -14.26 -10.24 13.09
N GLY A 19 -14.94 -10.14 11.95
CA GLY A 19 -15.66 -11.26 11.35
C GLY A 19 -14.73 -12.32 10.78
N LEU A 20 -13.67 -11.89 10.09
CA LEU A 20 -12.65 -12.78 9.56
C LEU A 20 -11.86 -13.46 10.68
N PHE A 21 -11.50 -12.71 11.73
CA PHE A 21 -10.79 -13.27 12.87
C PHE A 21 -11.65 -14.29 13.63
N GLU A 22 -12.93 -13.99 13.86
CA GLU A 22 -13.87 -14.93 14.48
C GLU A 22 -13.99 -16.23 13.68
N SER A 23 -14.09 -16.12 12.35
CA SER A 23 -14.15 -17.26 11.45
C SER A 23 -12.89 -18.12 11.55
N LEU A 24 -11.72 -17.50 11.69
CA LEU A 24 -10.45 -18.19 11.92
C LEU A 24 -10.44 -18.90 13.28
N LEU A 25 -10.86 -18.23 14.35
CA LEU A 25 -10.90 -18.81 15.70
C LEU A 25 -11.82 -20.03 15.78
N ARG A 26 -12.97 -20.01 15.09
CA ARG A 26 -13.84 -21.19 14.93
C ARG A 26 -13.19 -22.29 14.10
N GLY A 27 -12.32 -21.91 13.18
CA GLY A 27 -11.62 -22.80 12.27
C GLY A 27 -10.44 -23.51 12.90
N ILE A 28 -9.80 -22.98 13.95
CA ILE A 28 -8.61 -23.60 14.56
C ILE A 28 -8.96 -24.55 15.71
N MET A 29 -8.09 -25.53 15.97
CA MET A 29 -8.23 -26.41 17.13
C MET A 29 -7.85 -25.66 18.43
N PRO A 30 -8.47 -25.96 19.59
CA PRO A 30 -8.15 -25.29 20.86
C PRO A 30 -6.68 -25.39 21.29
N GLN A 31 -6.01 -26.49 20.93
CA GLN A 31 -4.58 -26.71 21.22
C GLN A 31 -3.62 -26.05 20.22
N CYS A 32 -4.14 -25.39 19.18
CA CYS A 32 -3.32 -24.73 18.17
C CYS A 32 -2.64 -23.48 18.74
N ARG A 33 -1.36 -23.30 18.46
CA ARG A 33 -0.64 -22.05 18.76
C ARG A 33 -0.95 -21.01 17.68
N LEU A 34 -1.54 -19.89 18.08
CA LEU A 34 -1.77 -18.76 17.21
C LEU A 34 -0.68 -17.70 17.39
N ILE A 35 0.00 -17.33 16.32
CA ILE A 35 0.97 -16.23 16.26
C ILE A 35 0.39 -15.15 15.37
N MET A 36 0.32 -13.92 15.88
CA MET A 36 -0.20 -12.76 15.17
C MET A 36 0.92 -11.74 15.00
N VAL A 37 1.13 -11.29 13.77
CA VAL A 37 2.14 -10.29 13.40
C VAL A 37 1.42 -9.14 12.70
N GLY A 38 1.73 -7.90 13.08
CA GLY A 38 1.15 -6.70 12.48
C GLY A 38 1.73 -5.43 13.09
N ASP A 39 1.42 -4.29 12.46
CA ASP A 39 1.80 -2.96 12.93
C ASP A 39 0.55 -2.20 13.42
N SER A 40 0.52 -1.86 14.71
CA SER A 40 -0.57 -1.09 15.33
C SER A 40 -0.69 0.33 14.77
N ASN A 41 0.36 0.86 14.14
CA ASN A 41 0.36 2.22 13.58
C ASN A 41 -0.04 2.26 12.09
N GLN A 42 -0.36 1.12 11.49
CA GLN A 42 -0.86 1.04 10.13
C GLN A 42 -2.35 1.43 10.07
N ILE A 43 -2.85 1.66 8.86
CA ILE A 43 -4.28 1.89 8.62
C ILE A 43 -5.07 0.67 9.14
N PRO A 44 -6.14 0.88 9.94
CA PRO A 44 -6.93 -0.22 10.48
C PRO A 44 -7.68 -0.97 9.38
N ALA A 45 -8.18 -2.16 9.73
CA ALA A 45 -9.05 -2.95 8.87
C ALA A 45 -10.21 -2.10 8.30
N ILE A 46 -10.59 -2.38 7.04
CA ILE A 46 -11.76 -1.75 6.41
C ILE A 46 -13.06 -2.22 7.07
N GLY A 47 -13.08 -3.47 7.55
CA GLY A 47 -14.18 -4.06 8.29
C GLY A 47 -14.32 -3.51 9.71
N ALA A 48 -15.23 -4.07 10.48
CA ALA A 48 -15.48 -3.59 11.84
C ALA A 48 -14.37 -4.01 12.82
N GLY A 49 -14.07 -3.09 13.76
CA GLY A 49 -13.20 -3.31 14.92
C GLY A 49 -11.74 -2.92 14.70
N ASN A 50 -11.02 -2.75 15.81
CA ASN A 50 -9.59 -2.49 15.83
C ASN A 50 -8.86 -3.59 16.61
N LEU A 51 -8.91 -4.80 16.04
CA LEU A 51 -8.54 -6.03 16.76
C LEU A 51 -7.11 -6.03 17.28
N LEU A 52 -6.13 -5.62 16.46
CA LEU A 52 -4.74 -5.69 16.85
C LEU A 52 -4.48 -4.81 18.08
N ASP A 53 -4.97 -3.57 18.06
CA ASP A 53 -4.84 -2.65 19.19
C ASP A 53 -5.59 -3.14 20.43
N ASP A 54 -6.82 -3.64 20.24
CA ASP A 54 -7.62 -4.18 21.35
C ASP A 54 -6.91 -5.37 22.00
N ILE A 55 -6.37 -6.30 21.20
CA ILE A 55 -5.61 -7.48 21.68
C ILE A 55 -4.35 -7.04 22.42
N VAL A 56 -3.58 -6.11 21.85
CA VAL A 56 -2.35 -5.58 22.46
C VAL A 56 -2.63 -4.94 23.82
N ASN A 57 -3.72 -4.17 23.92
CA ASN A 57 -4.10 -3.46 25.14
C ASN A 57 -4.89 -4.32 26.14
N SER A 58 -5.39 -5.49 25.73
CA SER A 58 -6.26 -6.34 26.54
C SER A 58 -5.59 -6.94 27.78
N GLY A 59 -4.27 -7.12 27.74
CA GLY A 59 -3.51 -7.81 28.79
C GLY A 59 -3.71 -9.33 28.83
N TYR A 60 -4.51 -9.92 27.93
CA TYR A 60 -4.76 -11.37 27.90
C TYR A 60 -3.80 -12.15 27.00
N CYS A 61 -3.13 -11.47 26.07
CA CYS A 61 -2.21 -12.09 25.12
C CYS A 61 -0.76 -11.77 25.46
N GLN A 62 0.16 -12.70 25.14
CA GLN A 62 1.59 -12.40 25.17
C GLN A 62 1.92 -11.49 24.00
N VAL A 63 2.34 -10.26 24.30
CA VAL A 63 2.68 -9.23 23.29
C VAL A 63 4.17 -8.98 23.32
N VAL A 64 4.78 -8.91 22.14
CA VAL A 64 6.18 -8.52 21.95
C VAL A 64 6.23 -7.39 20.93
N SER A 65 6.68 -6.21 21.35
CA SER A 65 6.83 -5.04 20.48
C SER A 65 8.27 -4.90 20.00
N LEU A 66 8.46 -4.81 18.68
CA LEU A 66 9.78 -4.62 18.06
C LEU A 66 10.04 -3.12 17.83
N ASN A 67 10.83 -2.50 18.71
CA ASN A 67 11.05 -1.05 18.70
C ASN A 67 12.30 -0.60 17.92
N LYS A 68 13.04 -1.53 17.31
CA LYS A 68 14.28 -1.22 16.59
C LYS A 68 14.10 -1.44 15.09
N VAL A 69 14.22 -0.35 14.34
CA VAL A 69 14.23 -0.38 12.87
C VAL A 69 15.64 -0.72 12.38
N PHE A 70 15.78 -1.83 11.68
CA PHE A 70 17.06 -2.29 11.11
C PHE A 70 17.22 -1.97 9.61
N ARG A 71 16.27 -1.23 9.02
CA ARG A 71 16.32 -0.84 7.61
C ARG A 71 17.47 0.16 7.38
N GLN A 72 18.12 0.06 6.23
CA GLN A 72 19.35 0.78 5.90
C GLN A 72 19.19 2.32 6.04
N SER A 73 20.16 2.94 6.74
CA SER A 73 20.33 4.36 7.12
C SER A 73 19.50 4.86 8.32
N GLU A 74 20.17 5.04 9.46
CA GLU A 74 19.67 5.78 10.65
C GLU A 74 19.28 7.24 10.35
N ASN A 75 19.46 7.70 9.11
CA ASN A 75 19.24 9.08 8.65
C ASN A 75 18.26 9.19 7.45
N SER A 76 17.45 8.16 7.17
CA SER A 76 16.41 8.22 6.14
C SER A 76 15.29 9.19 6.55
N GLY A 77 14.99 10.15 5.68
CA GLY A 77 13.89 11.10 5.87
C GLY A 77 12.52 10.41 5.91
N ILE A 78 12.38 9.28 5.20
CA ILE A 78 11.15 8.47 5.20
C ILE A 78 10.88 7.92 6.61
N ILE A 79 11.88 7.32 7.26
CA ILE A 79 11.73 6.74 8.61
C ILE A 79 11.42 7.85 9.62
N ILE A 80 12.16 8.96 9.56
CA ILE A 80 11.97 10.11 10.46
C ILE A 80 10.56 10.68 10.30
N ASN A 81 10.10 10.90 9.07
CA ASN A 81 8.77 11.44 8.81
C ASN A 81 7.65 10.46 9.19
N ALA A 82 7.85 9.15 9.04
CA ALA A 82 6.89 8.15 9.51
C ALA A 82 6.68 8.25 11.03
N HIS A 83 7.76 8.31 11.82
CA HIS A 83 7.65 8.50 13.27
C HIS A 83 6.97 9.82 13.65
N ARG A 84 7.24 10.91 12.92
CA ARG A 84 6.59 12.20 13.14
C ARG A 84 5.07 12.12 12.93
N VAL A 85 4.63 11.50 11.83
CA VAL A 85 3.19 11.32 11.55
C VAL A 85 2.52 10.49 12.64
N VAL A 86 3.15 9.40 13.10
CA VAL A 86 2.64 8.57 14.21
C VAL A 86 2.51 9.38 15.51
N ASN A 87 3.45 10.29 15.77
CA ASN A 87 3.42 11.17 16.95
C ASN A 87 2.52 12.41 16.78
N GLY A 88 1.86 12.58 15.64
CA GLY A 88 1.03 13.77 15.35
C GLY A 88 1.83 15.02 14.96
N ASP A 89 3.12 14.88 14.70
CA ASP A 89 4.00 15.96 14.24
C ASP A 89 3.95 16.11 12.71
N TYR A 90 4.07 17.35 12.22
CA TYR A 90 4.14 17.63 10.79
C TYR A 90 5.45 17.09 10.17
N PRO A 91 5.43 16.45 8.97
CA PRO A 91 6.65 15.98 8.30
C PRO A 91 7.66 17.09 8.01
N ILE A 92 8.95 16.76 8.04
CA ILE A 92 10.03 17.63 7.59
C ILE A 92 10.06 17.60 6.05
N ILE A 93 9.83 18.75 5.43
CA ILE A 93 9.73 18.95 3.98
C ILE A 93 10.68 20.04 3.46
N ASP A 94 11.69 20.39 4.25
CA ASP A 94 12.67 21.45 3.96
C ASP A 94 13.78 21.04 2.96
N GLY A 95 13.66 19.86 2.36
CA GLY A 95 14.66 19.31 1.43
C GLY A 95 15.93 18.78 2.10
N LYS A 96 15.94 18.61 3.44
CA LYS A 96 17.09 18.11 4.18
C LYS A 96 17.47 16.66 3.85
N TYR A 97 16.50 15.83 3.43
CA TYR A 97 16.70 14.41 3.16
C TYR A 97 16.56 14.09 1.67
N GLU A 98 17.51 13.34 1.11
CA GLU A 98 17.53 13.04 -0.34
C GLU A 98 16.40 12.12 -0.79
N ASP A 99 15.88 11.30 0.13
CA ASP A 99 14.82 10.30 -0.08
C ASP A 99 13.41 10.86 0.14
N VAL A 100 13.28 12.14 0.47
CA VAL A 100 11.99 12.84 0.62
C VAL A 100 11.99 14.10 -0.25
N LEU A 101 11.07 14.15 -1.21
CA LEU A 101 10.84 15.31 -2.05
C LEU A 101 9.43 15.84 -1.82
N PHE A 102 9.32 17.12 -1.50
CA PHE A 102 8.05 17.83 -1.46
C PHE A 102 7.95 18.75 -2.67
N VAL A 103 6.86 18.63 -3.42
CA VAL A 103 6.60 19.45 -4.62
C VAL A 103 5.28 20.18 -4.43
N GLU A 104 5.35 21.50 -4.38
CA GLU A 104 4.15 22.33 -4.40
C GLU A 104 3.51 22.29 -5.78
N ALA A 105 2.21 21.99 -5.82
CA ALA A 105 1.44 21.92 -7.04
C ALA A 105 0.03 22.44 -6.79
N ASP A 106 -0.52 23.13 -7.78
CA ASP A 106 -1.96 23.40 -7.79
C ASP A 106 -2.73 22.12 -8.16
N ARG A 107 -4.03 22.11 -7.84
CA ARG A 107 -4.89 20.93 -8.04
C ARG A 107 -4.96 20.45 -9.49
N PHE A 108 -4.72 21.32 -10.48
CA PHE A 108 -4.84 20.99 -11.90
C PHE A 108 -3.51 20.49 -12.48
N SER A 109 -2.38 20.99 -11.99
CA SER A 109 -1.04 20.58 -12.44
C SER A 109 -0.52 19.31 -11.75
N ALA A 110 -1.03 18.96 -10.57
CA ALA A 110 -0.54 17.85 -9.77
C ALA A 110 -0.41 16.52 -10.55
N ALA A 111 -1.41 16.13 -11.35
CA ALA A 111 -1.35 14.87 -12.10
C ALA A 111 -0.29 14.88 -13.21
N GLU A 112 -0.03 16.04 -13.82
CA GLU A 112 1.01 16.20 -14.84
C GLU A 112 2.39 16.08 -14.21
N ILE A 113 2.60 16.78 -13.09
CA ILE A 113 3.85 16.74 -12.32
C ILE A 113 4.14 15.32 -11.84
N ILE A 114 3.16 14.63 -11.25
CA ILE A 114 3.31 13.24 -10.80
C ILE A 114 3.66 12.32 -11.98
N SER A 115 3.05 12.53 -13.15
CA SER A 115 3.35 11.74 -14.34
C SER A 115 4.79 11.96 -14.82
N SER A 116 5.27 13.20 -14.87
CA SER A 116 6.67 13.53 -15.21
C SER A 116 7.65 12.88 -14.23
N LEU A 117 7.40 13.05 -12.92
CA LEU A 117 8.25 12.48 -11.88
C LEU A 117 8.35 10.95 -11.98
N ALA A 118 7.21 10.27 -12.13
CA ALA A 118 7.16 8.82 -12.14
C ALA A 118 7.64 8.19 -13.46
N SER A 119 7.49 8.87 -14.59
CA SER A 119 7.86 8.32 -15.91
C SER A 119 9.25 8.72 -16.39
N GLU A 120 9.80 9.84 -15.89
CA GLU A 120 11.07 10.38 -16.39
C GLU A 120 12.08 10.74 -15.29
N GLU A 121 11.73 11.65 -14.37
CA GLU A 121 12.72 12.27 -13.47
C GLU A 121 13.27 11.29 -12.42
N LEU A 122 12.38 10.62 -11.69
CA LEU A 122 12.77 9.64 -10.66
C LEU A 122 13.43 8.38 -11.26
N PRO A 123 12.92 7.79 -12.37
CA PRO A 123 13.60 6.71 -13.08
C PRO A 123 15.05 7.04 -13.45
N LYS A 124 15.29 8.23 -14.01
CA LYS A 124 16.62 8.69 -14.39
C LYS A 124 17.50 8.94 -13.15
N LYS A 125 16.94 9.54 -12.09
CA LYS A 125 17.68 9.85 -10.85
C LYS A 125 18.15 8.60 -10.12
N TYR A 126 17.32 7.56 -10.05
CA TYR A 126 17.59 6.36 -9.27
C TYR A 126 18.02 5.14 -10.09
N ASP A 127 18.10 5.28 -11.41
CA ASP A 127 18.41 4.19 -12.34
C ASP A 127 17.46 2.99 -12.18
N VAL A 128 16.15 3.28 -12.23
CA VAL A 128 15.09 2.29 -12.02
C VAL A 128 14.11 2.25 -13.19
N ASN A 129 13.41 1.13 -13.36
CA ASN A 129 12.40 0.99 -14.40
C ASN A 129 11.09 1.68 -13.99
N PRO A 130 10.61 2.67 -14.77
CA PRO A 130 9.41 3.43 -14.43
C PRO A 130 8.13 2.57 -14.38
N LYS A 131 8.12 1.40 -15.03
CA LYS A 131 6.94 0.53 -15.08
C LYS A 131 6.86 -0.44 -13.92
N SER A 132 7.99 -0.96 -13.45
CA SER A 132 8.02 -2.02 -12.42
C SER A 132 8.42 -1.51 -11.04
N ASP A 133 9.29 -0.51 -10.98
CA ASP A 133 10.01 -0.18 -9.75
C ASP A 133 9.44 1.08 -9.06
N ILE A 134 8.58 1.82 -9.77
CA ILE A 134 7.88 3.00 -9.25
C ILE A 134 6.39 2.69 -9.06
N GLN A 135 5.89 3.06 -7.89
CA GLN A 135 4.47 2.98 -7.55
C GLN A 135 3.95 4.37 -7.17
N VAL A 136 2.89 4.80 -7.84
CA VAL A 136 2.16 6.02 -7.50
C VAL A 136 0.99 5.65 -6.59
N LEU A 137 0.87 6.35 -5.46
CA LEU A 137 -0.22 6.20 -4.49
C LEU A 137 -0.99 7.51 -4.37
N THR A 138 -2.32 7.42 -4.18
CA THR A 138 -3.19 8.58 -3.98
C THR A 138 -4.31 8.21 -3.02
N PRO A 139 -4.72 9.11 -2.11
CA PRO A 139 -5.77 8.83 -1.14
C PRO A 139 -7.18 8.84 -1.75
N GLN A 140 -7.34 9.31 -2.99
CA GLN A 140 -8.65 9.50 -3.63
C GLN A 140 -8.74 8.76 -4.96
N ARG A 141 -9.93 8.22 -5.25
CA ARG A 141 -10.21 7.59 -6.55
C ARG A 141 -10.54 8.61 -7.64
N LYS A 142 -11.38 9.60 -7.31
CA LYS A 142 -11.84 10.66 -8.22
C LYS A 142 -11.12 11.98 -7.93
N GLY A 143 -11.22 12.93 -8.86
CA GLY A 143 -10.59 14.24 -8.76
C GLY A 143 -9.37 14.37 -9.66
N TYR A 144 -8.80 15.57 -9.71
CA TYR A 144 -7.71 15.92 -10.64
C TYR A 144 -6.43 15.10 -10.41
N ALA A 145 -6.13 14.73 -9.16
CA ALA A 145 -5.02 13.85 -8.77
C ALA A 145 -5.51 12.51 -8.17
N GLY A 146 -6.75 12.12 -8.48
CA GLY A 146 -7.29 10.82 -8.09
C GLY A 146 -6.76 9.68 -8.97
N SER A 147 -6.90 8.44 -8.52
CA SER A 147 -6.35 7.28 -9.22
C SER A 147 -6.85 7.15 -10.66
N ASP A 148 -8.12 7.51 -10.92
CA ASP A 148 -8.68 7.43 -12.28
C ASP A 148 -7.99 8.43 -13.23
N ALA A 149 -7.70 9.66 -12.78
CA ALA A 149 -7.02 10.67 -13.58
C ALA A 149 -5.52 10.35 -13.76
N LEU A 150 -4.86 9.93 -12.68
CA LEU A 150 -3.45 9.53 -12.70
C LEU A 150 -3.22 8.32 -13.62
N ASN A 151 -4.08 7.30 -13.58
CA ASN A 151 -3.96 6.12 -14.43
C ASN A 151 -4.02 6.48 -15.92
N ILE A 152 -4.84 7.46 -16.32
CA ILE A 152 -4.90 7.92 -17.71
C ILE A 152 -3.58 8.59 -18.11
N LYS A 153 -3.10 9.54 -17.30
CA LYS A 153 -1.87 10.29 -17.56
C LYS A 153 -0.62 9.39 -17.58
N LEU A 154 -0.51 8.52 -16.60
CA LEU A 154 0.58 7.54 -16.50
C LEU A 154 0.52 6.54 -17.65
N ARG A 155 -0.66 6.10 -18.12
CA ARG A 155 -0.75 5.24 -19.30
C ARG A 155 -0.21 5.94 -20.55
N GLU A 156 -0.59 7.18 -20.80
CA GLU A 156 -0.09 7.89 -22.00
C GLU A 156 1.42 8.15 -21.94
N SER A 157 1.98 8.33 -20.75
CA SER A 157 3.42 8.55 -20.56
C SER A 157 4.23 7.24 -20.60
N LEU A 158 3.79 6.21 -19.87
CA LEU A 158 4.50 4.94 -19.72
C LEU A 158 4.19 3.94 -20.85
N ASN A 159 3.01 3.98 -21.43
CA ASN A 159 2.59 3.09 -22.51
C ASN A 159 1.91 3.88 -23.64
N PRO A 160 2.61 4.82 -24.32
CA PRO A 160 2.02 5.67 -25.35
C PRO A 160 1.43 4.87 -26.51
N LYS A 161 0.45 5.50 -27.19
CA LYS A 161 -0.17 4.97 -28.40
C LYS A 161 0.87 4.87 -29.53
N GLY A 162 0.89 3.73 -30.22
CA GLY A 162 1.80 3.50 -31.34
C GLY A 162 2.11 2.03 -31.56
N GLY A 163 2.71 1.68 -32.70
CA GLY A 163 3.23 0.34 -32.98
C GLY A 163 2.18 -0.77 -33.08
N ASN A 164 1.03 -0.52 -33.71
CA ASN A 164 -0.07 -1.49 -33.87
C ASN A 164 -0.55 -2.15 -32.56
N LYS A 165 -0.34 -1.49 -31.41
CA LYS A 165 -0.84 -1.98 -30.12
C LYS A 165 -2.36 -2.04 -30.16
N GLN A 166 -2.89 -3.19 -29.72
CA GLN A 166 -4.32 -3.39 -29.55
C GLN A 166 -4.83 -2.55 -28.38
N GLU A 167 -6.00 -1.94 -28.60
CA GLU A 167 -6.73 -1.17 -27.60
C GLU A 167 -8.14 -1.76 -27.46
N ALA A 168 -8.65 -1.78 -26.23
CA ALA A 168 -10.00 -2.23 -25.92
C ALA A 168 -10.64 -1.28 -24.91
N VAL A 169 -11.91 -0.97 -25.11
CA VAL A 169 -12.70 -0.19 -24.15
C VAL A 169 -13.61 -1.14 -23.39
N VAL A 170 -13.41 -1.24 -22.08
CA VAL A 170 -14.21 -2.09 -21.19
C VAL A 170 -14.78 -1.23 -20.08
N MET A 171 -16.11 -1.22 -19.92
CA MET A 171 -16.82 -0.40 -18.92
C MET A 171 -16.39 1.08 -18.92
N GLY A 172 -16.21 1.67 -20.12
CA GLY A 172 -15.80 3.06 -20.28
C GLY A 172 -14.32 3.35 -19.97
N ARG A 173 -13.50 2.32 -19.72
CA ARG A 173 -12.06 2.44 -19.48
C ARG A 173 -11.30 1.90 -20.69
N LEU A 174 -10.35 2.69 -21.19
CA LEU A 174 -9.43 2.28 -22.24
C LEU A 174 -8.31 1.42 -21.64
N PHE A 175 -8.09 0.25 -22.22
CA PHE A 175 -6.96 -0.62 -21.96
C PHE A 175 -6.13 -0.74 -23.24
N ARG A 176 -4.81 -0.77 -23.08
CA ARG A 176 -3.84 -0.93 -24.14
C ARG A 176 -2.93 -2.11 -23.82
N LYS A 177 -2.56 -2.89 -24.84
CA LYS A 177 -1.59 -3.98 -24.65
C LYS A 177 -0.32 -3.45 -23.96
N GLY A 178 0.06 -4.08 -22.85
CA GLY A 178 1.19 -3.65 -22.01
C GLY A 178 0.80 -2.76 -20.81
N ASP A 179 -0.48 -2.43 -20.64
CA ASP A 179 -0.96 -1.76 -19.43
C ASP A 179 -0.83 -2.68 -18.21
N ARG A 180 -0.45 -2.10 -17.07
CA ARG A 180 -0.55 -2.77 -15.77
C ARG A 180 -2.01 -2.79 -15.35
N VAL A 181 -2.49 -3.96 -14.97
CA VAL A 181 -3.84 -4.16 -14.46
C VAL A 181 -3.77 -4.74 -13.06
N MET A 182 -4.77 -4.42 -12.25
CA MET A 182 -4.94 -4.97 -10.90
C MET A 182 -6.34 -5.56 -10.80
N GLN A 183 -6.41 -6.76 -10.26
CA GLN A 183 -7.68 -7.41 -9.98
C GLN A 183 -8.32 -6.74 -8.75
N ILE A 184 -9.58 -6.32 -8.89
CA ILE A 184 -10.31 -5.60 -7.83
C ILE A 184 -11.16 -6.53 -6.93
N LYS A 185 -11.26 -7.80 -7.29
CA LYS A 185 -12.01 -8.84 -6.56
C LYS A 185 -11.37 -10.21 -6.82
N ASN A 186 -11.31 -11.06 -5.79
CA ASN A 186 -10.84 -12.42 -5.95
C ASN A 186 -11.62 -13.16 -7.05
N ASN A 187 -10.91 -13.85 -7.93
CA ASN A 187 -11.50 -14.70 -8.95
C ASN A 187 -11.24 -16.16 -8.57
N TYR A 188 -12.29 -16.87 -8.14
CA TYR A 188 -12.19 -18.25 -7.66
C TYR A 188 -12.25 -19.29 -8.79
N ASP A 189 -12.52 -18.86 -10.03
CA ASP A 189 -12.57 -19.76 -11.20
C ASP A 189 -11.18 -19.99 -11.83
N ILE A 190 -10.18 -19.21 -11.41
CA ILE A 190 -8.78 -19.37 -11.82
C ILE A 190 -8.06 -20.06 -10.66
N THR A 191 -8.11 -21.39 -10.63
CA THR A 191 -7.31 -22.24 -9.74
C THR A 191 -6.37 -23.13 -10.54
#